data_AF-A0A1Q5MCE4-F1
#
_entry.id   AF-A0A1Q5MCE4-F1
#
_cell.length_a   1.000
_cell.length_b   1.000
_cell.length_c   1.000
_cell.angle_alpha   90.00
_cell.angle_beta   90.00
_cell.angle_gamma   90.00
#
_symmetry.space_group_name_H-M   'P 1'
#
loop_
_entity.id
_entity.type
_entity.pdbx_description
1 polymer ?
#
loop_
_entity_poly.entity_id
_entity_poly.type
_entity_poly.pdbx_seq_one_letter_code
_entity_poly.pdbx_strand_id
1 'polypeptide(L)'
;MVPSPDVLDRLSRALGLDDSTAREVRDLLVAVEAATDSGPISGEEAPAGAVLDEAVRSARLVRSFQCVVLPAMLQSAEYARHVFESAPNSTPEAVGRAVAARVERQSVLYEPGRKSVFVLTEAVLRTWPGTPALMLAQLDRLLAVESLSTVRLGVVPWRRPVPLLPPHGFTLCDQRAVVIEAFAGERVSVDPAELAACEEAFGRFERAAVFGGEVRELLLRVMKEFRELGDIVTP
;
A
#
# COMPACT_ATOMS: atom_id res chain seq x y z
N MET A 1 -3.59 -12.06 -19.53
CA MET A 1 -4.87 -11.61 -20.13
C MET A 1 -5.57 -12.85 -20.62
N VAL A 2 -6.68 -13.21 -20.00
CA VAL A 2 -7.45 -14.41 -20.36
C VAL A 2 -8.47 -13.99 -21.44
N PRO A 3 -8.59 -14.72 -22.57
CA PRO A 3 -9.53 -14.38 -23.63
C PRO A 3 -10.98 -14.61 -23.18
N SER A 4 -11.89 -13.71 -23.57
CA SER A 4 -13.31 -13.88 -23.24
C SER A 4 -13.91 -15.14 -23.90
N PRO A 5 -15.03 -15.67 -23.38
CA PRO A 5 -15.72 -16.82 -23.97
C PRO A 5 -16.01 -16.64 -25.48
N ASP A 6 -16.44 -15.45 -25.88
CA ASP A 6 -16.69 -15.11 -27.29
C ASP A 6 -15.43 -15.16 -28.17
N VAL A 7 -14.26 -14.85 -27.60
CA VAL A 7 -12.98 -14.94 -28.29
C VAL A 7 -12.56 -16.41 -28.41
N LEU A 8 -12.78 -17.20 -27.36
CA LEU A 8 -12.51 -18.64 -27.36
C LEU A 8 -13.39 -19.42 -28.33
N ASP A 9 -14.66 -19.07 -28.47
CA ASP A 9 -15.56 -19.69 -29.46
C ASP A 9 -15.19 -19.36 -30.90
N ARG A 10 -14.63 -18.16 -31.13
CA ARG A 10 -14.08 -17.77 -32.43
C ARG A 10 -12.79 -18.53 -32.75
N LEU A 11 -11.89 -18.65 -31.77
CA LEU A 11 -10.63 -19.38 -31.91
C LEU A 11 -10.87 -20.89 -32.09
N SER A 12 -11.79 -21.48 -31.33
CA SER A 12 -12.11 -22.91 -31.42
C SER A 12 -12.63 -23.27 -32.82
N ARG A 13 -13.47 -22.41 -33.41
CA ARG A 13 -13.91 -22.56 -34.81
C ARG A 13 -12.79 -22.35 -35.82
N ALA A 14 -11.96 -21.32 -35.62
CA ALA A 14 -10.86 -21.00 -36.52
C ALA A 14 -9.77 -22.09 -36.54
N LEU A 15 -9.55 -22.75 -35.41
CA LEU A 15 -8.57 -23.84 -35.25
C LEU A 15 -9.16 -25.22 -35.56
N GLY A 16 -10.46 -25.31 -35.87
CA GLY A 16 -11.12 -26.57 -36.21
C GLY A 16 -11.18 -27.57 -35.07
N LEU A 17 -11.28 -27.09 -33.81
CA LEU A 17 -11.37 -27.96 -32.65
C LEU A 17 -12.68 -28.76 -32.69
N ASP A 18 -12.61 -30.03 -32.30
CA ASP A 18 -13.80 -30.84 -32.10
C ASP A 18 -14.58 -30.39 -30.85
N ASP A 19 -15.86 -30.80 -30.76
CA ASP A 19 -16.76 -30.40 -29.67
C ASP A 19 -16.26 -30.84 -28.29
N SER A 20 -15.44 -31.89 -28.22
CA SER A 20 -14.88 -32.39 -26.96
C SER A 20 -13.76 -31.47 -26.48
N THR A 21 -12.83 -31.15 -27.35
CA THR A 21 -11.68 -30.27 -27.10
C THR A 21 -12.16 -28.84 -26.83
N ALA A 22 -13.15 -28.35 -27.58
CA ALA A 22 -13.73 -27.02 -27.35
C ALA A 22 -14.48 -26.92 -26.01
N ARG A 23 -15.03 -28.03 -25.49
CA ARG A 23 -15.60 -28.09 -24.13
C ARG A 23 -14.51 -28.06 -23.08
N GLU A 24 -13.47 -28.89 -23.23
CA GLU A 24 -12.34 -28.93 -22.31
C GLU A 24 -11.63 -27.58 -22.16
N VAL A 25 -11.41 -26.87 -23.27
CA VAL A 25 -10.79 -25.53 -23.24
C VAL A 25 -11.69 -24.50 -22.53
N ARG A 26 -13.03 -24.60 -22.67
CA ARG A 26 -13.98 -23.75 -21.94
C ARG A 26 -14.01 -24.08 -20.45
N ASP A 27 -13.96 -25.35 -20.10
CA ASP A 27 -13.91 -25.79 -18.70
C ASP A 27 -12.60 -25.32 -18.03
N LEU A 28 -11.48 -25.37 -18.76
CA LEU A 28 -10.20 -24.81 -18.32
C LEU A 28 -10.24 -23.29 -18.19
N LEU A 29 -10.92 -22.58 -19.09
CA LEU A 29 -11.14 -21.13 -18.96
C LEU A 29 -11.90 -20.82 -17.66
N VAL A 30 -13.02 -21.49 -17.43
CA VAL A 30 -13.83 -21.32 -16.22
C VAL A 30 -13.01 -21.65 -14.97
N ALA A 31 -12.18 -22.70 -15.02
CA ALA A 31 -11.29 -23.06 -13.92
C ALA A 31 -10.21 -22.00 -13.68
N VAL A 32 -9.65 -21.39 -14.73
CA VAL A 32 -8.65 -20.31 -14.61
C VAL A 32 -9.30 -19.03 -14.09
N GLU A 33 -10.49 -18.65 -14.60
CA GLU A 33 -11.26 -17.50 -14.12
C GLU A 33 -11.64 -17.68 -12.64
N ALA A 34 -12.15 -18.87 -12.28
CA ALA A 34 -12.43 -19.23 -10.90
C ALA A 34 -11.16 -19.24 -10.05
N ALA A 35 -10.01 -19.70 -10.56
CA ALA A 35 -8.74 -19.68 -9.84
C ALA A 35 -8.17 -18.27 -9.67
N THR A 36 -8.41 -17.36 -10.62
CA THR A 36 -8.07 -15.94 -10.48
C THR A 36 -8.98 -15.20 -9.50
N ASP A 37 -10.26 -15.60 -9.40
CA ASP A 37 -11.17 -15.16 -8.34
C ASP A 37 -10.92 -15.88 -7.00
N SER A 38 -10.21 -17.01 -7.03
CA SER A 38 -9.74 -17.76 -5.85
C SER A 38 -8.34 -17.30 -5.40
N GLY A 39 -8.08 -16.00 -5.40
CA GLY A 39 -7.35 -15.41 -4.26
C GLY A 39 -8.21 -15.59 -3.01
N PRO A 40 -7.69 -15.65 -1.78
CA PRO A 40 -8.42 -16.22 -0.64
C PRO A 40 -9.73 -15.46 -0.35
N ILE A 41 -10.84 -15.96 -0.90
CA ILE A 41 -12.20 -15.73 -0.41
C ILE A 41 -12.62 -17.03 0.29
N SER A 42 -11.96 -17.35 1.40
CA SER A 42 -12.47 -18.31 2.39
C SER A 42 -11.67 -18.24 3.69
N GLY A 43 -12.40 -18.05 4.79
CA GLY A 43 -11.90 -17.75 6.13
C GLY A 43 -12.41 -16.39 6.55
N GLU A 44 -12.93 -16.25 7.78
CA GLU A 44 -13.34 -14.97 8.38
C GLU A 44 -12.48 -13.83 7.84
N GLU A 45 -13.08 -12.83 7.17
CA GLU A 45 -12.35 -11.69 6.60
C GLU A 45 -11.45 -11.12 7.70
N ALA A 46 -10.16 -11.45 7.62
CA ALA A 46 -9.21 -10.93 8.57
C ALA A 46 -9.28 -9.40 8.44
N PRO A 47 -9.45 -8.66 9.55
CA PRO A 47 -9.66 -7.23 9.46
C PRO A 47 -8.54 -6.58 8.64
N ALA A 48 -8.90 -5.69 7.71
CA ALA A 48 -7.93 -5.00 6.86
C ALA A 48 -6.73 -4.49 7.68
N GLY A 49 -5.52 -4.87 7.31
CA GLY A 49 -4.30 -4.69 8.11
C GLY A 49 -3.69 -5.99 8.65
N ALA A 50 -4.50 -7.00 8.96
CA ALA A 50 -4.09 -8.09 9.85
C ALA A 50 -2.89 -8.90 9.33
N VAL A 51 -2.80 -9.11 8.03
CA VAL A 51 -1.74 -9.92 7.42
C VAL A 51 -0.44 -9.12 7.34
N LEU A 52 -0.52 -7.84 6.95
CA LEU A 52 0.60 -6.90 7.05
C LEU A 52 1.13 -6.82 8.49
N ASP A 53 0.24 -6.81 9.47
CA ASP A 53 0.61 -6.66 10.88
C ASP A 53 1.43 -7.82 11.43
N GLU A 54 1.11 -9.06 11.05
CA GLU A 54 1.87 -10.24 11.47
C GLU A 54 3.27 -10.25 10.84
N ALA A 55 3.34 -9.94 9.54
CA ALA A 55 4.62 -9.84 8.83
C ALA A 55 5.50 -8.72 9.43
N VAL A 56 4.93 -7.56 9.74
CA VAL A 56 5.63 -6.44 10.38
C VAL A 56 6.08 -6.78 11.80
N ARG A 57 5.19 -7.38 12.62
CA ARG A 57 5.52 -7.75 14.01
C ARG A 57 6.61 -8.81 14.11
N SER A 58 6.74 -9.68 13.11
CA SER A 58 7.81 -10.68 13.09
C SER A 58 9.13 -10.16 12.49
N ALA A 59 9.14 -8.99 11.84
CA ALA A 59 10.31 -8.46 11.14
C ALA A 59 11.18 -7.51 11.98
N ARG A 60 12.50 -7.61 11.87
CA ARG A 60 13.43 -6.67 12.52
C ARG A 60 13.66 -5.42 11.67
N LEU A 61 13.60 -5.57 10.36
CA LEU A 61 13.72 -4.51 9.37
C LEU A 61 12.44 -4.46 8.53
N VAL A 62 11.75 -3.33 8.56
CA VAL A 62 10.62 -3.07 7.69
C VAL A 62 10.99 -1.98 6.70
N ARG A 63 10.81 -2.22 5.41
CA ARG A 63 11.08 -1.26 4.34
C ARG A 63 9.82 -1.07 3.51
N SER A 64 9.20 0.09 3.56
CA SER A 64 7.95 0.35 2.85
C SER A 64 8.14 1.44 1.80
N PHE A 65 7.77 1.13 0.57
CA PHE A 65 7.67 2.10 -0.51
C PHE A 65 6.20 2.38 -0.80
N GLN A 66 5.81 3.65 -0.81
CA GLN A 66 4.44 4.06 -1.14
C GLN A 66 4.40 5.19 -2.16
N CYS A 67 3.48 5.07 -3.11
CA CYS A 67 3.29 6.05 -4.19
C CYS A 67 1.87 6.63 -4.29
N VAL A 68 0.92 6.11 -3.52
CA VAL A 68 -0.50 6.51 -3.55
C VAL A 68 -1.02 6.92 -2.18
N VAL A 69 -0.87 6.05 -1.17
CA VAL A 69 -1.41 6.25 0.18
C VAL A 69 -0.29 6.21 1.21
N LEU A 70 -0.42 6.97 2.30
CA LEU A 70 0.52 6.89 3.41
C LEU A 70 0.56 5.47 4.00
N PRO A 71 1.74 4.92 4.32
CA PRO A 71 1.84 3.62 4.98
C PRO A 71 1.01 3.62 6.26
N ALA A 72 0.25 2.55 6.51
CA ALA A 72 -0.61 2.43 7.69
C ALA A 72 0.12 2.73 9.02
N MET A 73 1.40 2.38 9.12
CA MET A 73 2.26 2.66 10.28
C MET A 73 2.50 4.17 10.52
N LEU A 74 2.44 4.99 9.48
CA LEU A 74 2.68 6.43 9.56
C LEU A 74 1.40 7.25 9.73
N GLN A 75 0.23 6.65 9.53
CA GLN A 75 -1.05 7.36 9.59
C GLN A 75 -1.40 7.84 11.02
N SER A 76 -1.95 9.04 11.14
CA SER A 76 -2.61 9.51 12.36
C SER A 76 -3.92 8.75 12.57
N ALA A 77 -4.47 8.81 13.78
CA ALA A 77 -5.77 8.19 14.05
C ALA A 77 -6.89 8.80 13.17
N GLU A 78 -6.81 10.09 12.86
CA GLU A 78 -7.77 10.80 12.00
C GLU A 78 -7.63 10.38 10.54
N TYR A 79 -6.39 10.28 10.03
CA TYR A 79 -6.16 9.77 8.67
C TYR A 79 -6.65 8.33 8.53
N ALA A 80 -6.30 7.48 9.50
CA ALA A 80 -6.74 6.08 9.53
C ALA A 80 -8.28 5.96 9.55
N ARG A 81 -8.95 6.82 10.33
CA ARG A 81 -10.42 6.88 10.38
C ARG A 81 -11.00 7.16 9.01
N HIS A 82 -10.51 8.18 8.31
CA HIS A 82 -11.00 8.51 6.97
C HIS A 82 -10.79 7.37 5.97
N VAL A 83 -9.63 6.69 6.03
CA VAL A 83 -9.37 5.51 5.19
C VAL A 83 -10.43 4.43 5.44
N PHE A 84 -10.75 4.12 6.69
CA PHE A 84 -11.74 3.09 7.01
C PHE A 84 -13.20 3.52 6.73
N GLU A 85 -13.53 4.81 6.87
CA GLU A 85 -14.85 5.34 6.51
C GLU A 85 -15.11 5.24 5.00
N SER A 86 -14.06 5.32 4.18
CA SER A 86 -14.16 5.16 2.73
C SER A 86 -14.41 3.72 2.27
N ALA A 87 -14.29 2.73 3.15
CA ALA A 87 -14.51 1.33 2.80
C ALA A 87 -16.01 1.02 2.62
N PRO A 88 -16.38 0.14 1.66
CA PRO A 88 -17.75 -0.33 1.52
C PRO A 88 -18.29 -0.92 2.83
N ASN A 89 -19.56 -0.64 3.16
CA ASN A 89 -20.24 -1.16 4.35
C ASN A 89 -19.61 -0.78 5.71
N SER A 90 -18.86 0.32 5.78
CA SER A 90 -18.27 0.78 7.04
C SER A 90 -19.35 1.20 8.06
N THR A 91 -19.15 0.82 9.34
CA THR A 91 -19.98 1.29 10.47
C THR A 91 -19.12 2.06 11.47
N PRO A 92 -19.67 3.03 12.21
CA PRO A 92 -18.90 3.80 13.20
C PRO A 92 -18.17 2.93 14.22
N GLU A 93 -18.80 1.84 14.68
CA GLU A 93 -18.20 0.91 15.64
C GLU A 93 -17.06 0.10 15.01
N ALA A 94 -17.23 -0.36 13.76
CA ALA A 94 -16.19 -1.10 13.05
C ALA A 94 -14.98 -0.21 12.74
N VAL A 95 -15.22 1.02 12.29
CA VAL A 95 -14.18 2.05 12.08
C VAL A 95 -13.44 2.33 13.38
N GLY A 96 -14.15 2.56 14.49
CA GLY A 96 -13.54 2.82 15.79
C GLY A 96 -12.59 1.71 16.23
N ARG A 97 -13.02 0.43 16.11
CA ARG A 97 -12.17 -0.72 16.41
C ARG A 97 -10.95 -0.81 15.49
N ALA A 98 -11.14 -0.60 14.18
CA ALA A 98 -10.08 -0.70 13.19
C ALA A 98 -9.02 0.40 13.38
N VAL A 99 -9.44 1.63 13.70
CA VAL A 99 -8.53 2.74 14.04
C VAL A 99 -7.73 2.43 15.30
N ALA A 100 -8.38 1.96 16.37
CA ALA A 100 -7.70 1.61 17.61
C ALA A 100 -6.64 0.53 17.37
N ALA A 101 -7.00 -0.53 16.64
CA ALA A 101 -6.07 -1.59 16.28
C ALA A 101 -4.91 -1.08 15.43
N ARG A 102 -5.15 -0.20 14.44
CA ARG A 102 -4.08 0.41 13.66
C ARG A 102 -3.13 1.24 14.52
N VAL A 103 -3.65 2.05 15.44
CA VAL A 103 -2.82 2.89 16.33
C VAL A 103 -1.99 2.03 17.28
N GLU A 104 -2.57 0.97 17.86
CA GLU A 104 -1.84 0.05 18.73
C GLU A 104 -0.63 -0.57 18.03
N ARG A 105 -0.80 -0.94 16.76
CA ARG A 105 0.26 -1.57 15.96
C ARG A 105 1.38 -0.64 15.57
N GLN A 106 1.17 0.67 15.62
CA GLN A 106 2.22 1.65 15.39
C GLN A 106 3.25 1.71 16.53
N SER A 107 2.99 1.05 17.66
CA SER A 107 3.95 0.89 18.76
C SER A 107 5.26 0.25 18.31
N VAL A 108 5.25 -0.59 17.27
CA VAL A 108 6.45 -1.22 16.69
C VAL A 108 7.50 -0.20 16.21
N LEU A 109 7.09 1.03 15.87
CA LEU A 109 8.00 2.10 15.48
C LEU A 109 8.89 2.56 16.65
N TYR A 110 8.48 2.33 17.88
CA TYR A 110 9.20 2.76 19.09
C TYR A 110 10.02 1.64 19.73
N GLU A 111 9.92 0.41 19.22
CA GLU A 111 10.61 -0.76 19.78
C GLU A 111 12.12 -0.71 19.52
N PRO A 112 12.98 -0.73 20.57
CA PRO A 112 14.42 -0.82 20.40
C PRO A 112 14.83 -2.09 19.65
N GLY A 113 15.81 -1.97 18.75
CA GLY A 113 16.32 -3.10 17.96
C GLY A 113 15.55 -3.38 16.68
N ARG A 114 14.43 -2.69 16.43
CA ARG A 114 13.76 -2.66 15.13
C ARG A 114 14.17 -1.43 14.33
N LYS A 115 14.13 -1.57 13.00
CA LYS A 115 14.35 -0.47 12.05
C LYS A 115 13.24 -0.43 11.03
N SER A 116 12.71 0.76 10.78
CA SER A 116 11.70 0.99 9.76
C SER A 116 12.19 2.06 8.79
N VAL A 117 12.20 1.75 7.50
CA VAL A 117 12.57 2.68 6.44
C VAL A 117 11.35 2.90 5.56
N PHE A 118 10.93 4.14 5.41
CA PHE A 118 9.80 4.54 4.59
C PHE A 118 10.30 5.40 3.45
N VAL A 119 9.95 5.05 2.23
CA VAL A 119 10.21 5.87 1.04
C VAL A 119 8.88 6.19 0.39
N LEU A 120 8.55 7.47 0.33
CA LEU A 120 7.30 7.96 -0.25
C LEU A 120 7.58 8.71 -1.54
N THR A 121 6.67 8.69 -2.51
CA THR A 121 6.66 9.78 -3.50
C THR A 121 6.05 11.03 -2.86
N GLU A 122 6.45 12.22 -3.30
CA GLU A 122 5.81 13.45 -2.81
C GLU A 122 4.30 13.50 -3.11
N ALA A 123 3.84 12.76 -4.13
CA ALA A 123 2.42 12.61 -4.42
C ALA A 123 1.62 12.07 -3.22
N VAL A 124 2.17 11.14 -2.44
CA VAL A 124 1.53 10.61 -1.22
C VAL A 124 1.23 11.71 -0.20
N LEU A 125 2.07 12.75 -0.13
CA LEU A 125 1.87 13.88 0.77
C LEU A 125 0.87 14.90 0.23
N ARG A 126 0.55 14.81 -1.06
CA ARG A 126 -0.33 15.71 -1.81
C ARG A 126 -1.65 15.06 -2.22
N THR A 127 -1.84 13.78 -1.94
CA THR A 127 -3.10 13.06 -2.06
C THR A 127 -3.72 13.00 -0.68
N TRP A 128 -4.78 13.77 -0.45
CA TRP A 128 -5.37 13.87 0.88
C TRP A 128 -6.82 13.40 0.94
N PRO A 129 -7.14 12.54 1.91
CA PRO A 129 -8.49 12.11 2.15
C PRO A 129 -9.15 13.09 3.14
N GLY A 130 -10.10 13.91 2.67
CA GLY A 130 -10.84 14.85 3.51
C GLY A 130 -10.31 16.29 3.48
N THR A 131 -9.98 16.87 4.65
CA THR A 131 -9.74 18.32 4.81
C THR A 131 -8.25 18.69 4.88
N PRO A 132 -7.89 19.94 4.57
CA PRO A 132 -6.53 20.44 4.82
C PRO A 132 -6.08 20.31 6.27
N ALA A 133 -6.98 20.50 7.24
CA ALA A 133 -6.70 20.34 8.66
C ALA A 133 -6.26 18.90 9.02
N LEU A 134 -6.91 17.88 8.45
CA LEU A 134 -6.52 16.48 8.64
C LEU A 134 -5.09 16.24 8.17
N MET A 135 -4.72 16.80 7.00
CA MET A 135 -3.36 16.65 6.48
C MET A 135 -2.32 17.40 7.28
N LEU A 136 -2.66 18.56 7.84
CA LEU A 136 -1.74 19.26 8.74
C LEU A 136 -1.41 18.40 9.96
N ALA A 137 -2.41 17.78 10.60
CA ALA A 137 -2.20 16.85 11.70
C ALA A 137 -1.39 15.60 11.27
N GLN A 138 -1.63 15.10 10.06
CA GLN A 138 -0.84 14.00 9.49
C GLN A 138 0.62 14.38 9.23
N LEU A 139 0.90 15.57 8.71
CA LEU A 139 2.25 16.05 8.44
C LEU A 139 3.01 16.33 9.74
N ASP A 140 2.34 16.87 10.77
CA ASP A 140 2.91 17.00 12.11
C ASP A 140 3.35 15.64 12.67
N ARG A 141 2.53 14.61 12.47
CA ARG A 141 2.90 13.24 12.84
C ARG A 141 4.13 12.75 12.08
N LEU A 142 4.25 13.02 10.78
CA LEU A 142 5.44 12.63 10.01
C LEU A 142 6.70 13.31 10.53
N LEU A 143 6.62 14.59 10.91
CA LEU A 143 7.73 15.31 11.55
C LEU A 143 8.13 14.69 12.90
N ALA A 144 7.16 14.22 13.68
CA ALA A 144 7.45 13.53 14.94
C ALA A 144 8.12 12.16 14.69
N VAL A 145 7.59 11.37 13.76
CA VAL A 145 8.10 10.03 13.44
C VAL A 145 9.49 10.07 12.79
N GLU A 146 9.77 11.06 11.95
CA GLU A 146 11.09 11.25 11.33
C GLU A 146 12.21 11.49 12.36
N SER A 147 11.86 12.03 13.54
CA SER A 147 12.82 12.23 14.64
C SER A 147 13.18 10.95 15.41
N LEU A 148 12.50 9.83 15.15
CA LEU A 148 12.76 8.57 15.85
C LEU A 148 14.02 7.89 15.32
N SER A 149 14.93 7.48 16.21
CA SER A 149 16.16 6.77 15.84
C SER A 149 15.94 5.39 15.18
N THR A 150 14.75 4.84 15.35
CA THR A 150 14.27 3.58 14.76
C THR A 150 13.70 3.77 13.35
N VAL A 151 13.45 5.01 12.93
CA VAL A 151 12.79 5.33 11.67
C VAL A 151 13.71 6.11 10.73
N ARG A 152 13.68 5.77 9.44
CA ARG A 152 14.20 6.61 8.36
C ARG A 152 13.06 6.93 7.40
N LEU A 153 12.71 8.21 7.31
CA LEU A 153 11.71 8.68 6.36
C LEU A 153 12.40 9.38 5.19
N GLY A 154 12.10 8.90 3.98
CA GLY A 154 12.56 9.48 2.73
C GLY A 154 11.40 9.85 1.83
N VAL A 155 11.55 10.94 1.08
CA VAL A 155 10.57 11.36 0.07
C VAL A 155 11.27 11.55 -1.26
N VAL A 156 10.75 10.96 -2.34
CA VAL A 156 11.13 11.26 -3.72
C VAL A 156 10.41 12.55 -4.12
N PRO A 157 11.11 13.69 -4.22
CA PRO A 157 10.48 14.98 -4.52
C PRO A 157 9.86 14.95 -5.92
N TRP A 158 8.75 15.65 -6.12
CA TRP A 158 8.06 15.70 -7.43
C TRP A 158 8.92 16.29 -8.54
N ARG A 159 9.91 17.12 -8.17
CA ARG A 159 10.89 17.75 -9.07
C ARG A 159 12.00 16.80 -9.52
N ARG A 160 12.04 15.57 -9.03
CA ARG A 160 13.01 14.55 -9.46
C ARG A 160 12.32 13.50 -10.33
N PRO A 161 12.96 13.04 -11.42
CA PRO A 161 12.48 11.89 -12.16
C PRO A 161 12.35 10.68 -11.25
N VAL A 162 11.21 9.99 -11.35
CA VAL A 162 10.99 8.75 -10.61
C VAL A 162 11.80 7.64 -11.31
N PRO A 163 12.60 6.84 -10.58
CA PRO A 163 13.52 5.87 -11.21
C PRO A 163 12.80 4.69 -11.89
N LEU A 164 11.55 4.44 -11.50
CA LEU A 164 10.65 3.42 -12.01
C LEU A 164 9.22 3.99 -11.90
N LEU A 165 8.30 3.59 -12.78
CA LEU A 165 6.88 3.88 -12.58
C LEU A 165 6.27 2.78 -11.70
N PRO A 166 5.96 3.05 -10.42
CA PRO A 166 5.40 2.03 -9.54
C PRO A 166 3.89 1.83 -9.84
N PRO A 167 3.43 0.61 -10.11
CA PRO A 167 2.00 0.34 -10.24
C PRO A 167 1.27 0.40 -8.89
N HIS A 168 1.98 0.11 -7.79
CA HIS A 168 1.45 0.12 -6.42
C HIS A 168 2.60 0.30 -5.42
N GLY A 169 2.25 0.56 -4.15
CA GLY A 169 3.17 0.46 -3.02
C GLY A 169 3.45 -0.98 -2.60
N PHE A 170 4.45 -1.18 -1.76
CA PHE A 170 4.78 -2.48 -1.16
C PHE A 170 5.58 -2.31 0.13
N THR A 171 5.53 -3.32 0.99
CA THR A 171 6.27 -3.37 2.25
C THR A 171 7.08 -4.65 2.35
N LEU A 172 8.40 -4.53 2.38
CA LEU A 172 9.35 -5.61 2.64
C LEU A 172 9.49 -5.82 4.15
N CYS A 173 9.31 -7.07 4.57
CA CYS A 173 9.51 -7.54 5.94
C CYS A 173 10.77 -8.43 5.96
N ASP A 174 11.86 -7.91 6.51
CA ASP A 174 13.21 -8.45 6.40
C ASP A 174 13.58 -8.76 4.93
N GLN A 175 14.12 -9.96 4.68
CA GLN A 175 14.32 -10.57 3.36
C GLN A 175 13.44 -11.81 3.22
N ARG A 176 12.25 -11.78 3.85
CA ARG A 176 11.40 -12.97 4.05
C ARG A 176 10.04 -12.86 3.40
N ALA A 177 9.48 -11.66 3.35
CA ALA A 177 8.17 -11.42 2.76
C ALA A 177 8.07 -10.02 2.15
N VAL A 178 7.24 -9.91 1.12
CA VAL A 178 6.73 -8.64 0.63
C VAL A 178 5.22 -8.63 0.80
N VAL A 179 4.70 -7.50 1.28
CA VAL A 179 3.27 -7.26 1.46
C VAL A 179 2.83 -6.18 0.48
N ILE A 180 1.77 -6.47 -0.27
CA ILE A 180 1.15 -5.54 -1.22
C ILE A 180 -0.29 -5.32 -0.78
N GLU A 181 -0.61 -4.05 -0.51
CA GLU A 181 -1.96 -3.61 -0.20
C GLU A 181 -2.67 -3.25 -1.52
N ALA A 182 -3.78 -3.92 -1.80
CA ALA A 182 -4.64 -3.66 -2.95
C ALA A 182 -6.09 -3.40 -2.48
N PHE A 183 -6.94 -2.87 -3.35
CA PHE A 183 -8.35 -2.67 -3.03
C PHE A 183 -9.07 -3.97 -2.64
N ALA A 184 -8.67 -5.09 -3.26
CA ALA A 184 -9.21 -6.42 -2.97
C ALA A 184 -8.67 -7.02 -1.65
N GLY A 185 -7.79 -6.31 -0.93
CA GLY A 185 -7.18 -6.76 0.31
C GLY A 185 -5.65 -6.81 0.25
N GLU A 186 -5.07 -7.48 1.23
CA GLU A 186 -3.63 -7.59 1.38
C GLU A 186 -3.14 -8.90 0.79
N ARG A 187 -2.04 -8.85 0.03
CA ARG A 187 -1.33 -10.04 -0.44
C ARG A 187 0.05 -10.08 0.19
N VAL A 188 0.37 -11.19 0.83
CA VAL A 188 1.74 -11.52 1.23
C VAL A 188 2.34 -12.49 0.22
N SER A 189 3.54 -12.16 -0.23
CA SER A 189 4.34 -13.04 -1.08
C SER A 189 5.66 -13.34 -0.39
N VAL A 190 6.06 -14.60 -0.47
CA VAL A 190 7.37 -15.11 -0.03
C VAL A 190 8.18 -15.64 -1.23
N ASP A 191 7.73 -15.36 -2.45
CA ASP A 191 8.43 -15.75 -3.68
C ASP A 191 9.78 -15.02 -3.77
N PRO A 192 10.91 -15.76 -3.79
CA PRO A 192 12.24 -15.16 -3.89
C PRO A 192 12.43 -14.23 -5.09
N ALA A 193 11.79 -14.51 -6.22
CA ALA A 193 11.91 -13.68 -7.42
C ALA A 193 11.19 -12.33 -7.24
N GLU A 194 9.98 -12.35 -6.69
CA GLU A 194 9.22 -11.14 -6.36
C GLU A 194 9.93 -10.32 -5.27
N LEU A 195 10.45 -10.98 -4.23
CA LEU A 195 11.24 -10.32 -3.19
C LEU A 195 12.45 -9.58 -3.78
N ALA A 196 13.25 -10.26 -4.61
CA ALA A 196 14.43 -9.68 -5.23
C ALA A 196 14.08 -8.46 -6.10
N ALA A 197 12.99 -8.55 -6.88
CA ALA A 197 12.50 -7.44 -7.70
C ALA A 197 12.06 -6.24 -6.83
N CYS A 198 11.34 -6.49 -5.74
CA CYS A 198 10.92 -5.44 -4.81
C CYS A 198 12.11 -4.83 -4.05
N GLU A 199 13.11 -5.60 -3.66
CA GLU A 199 14.35 -5.08 -3.05
C GLU A 199 15.11 -4.17 -4.00
N GLU A 200 15.25 -4.57 -5.27
CA GLU A 200 15.92 -3.76 -6.28
C GLU A 200 15.14 -2.46 -6.53
N ALA A 201 13.82 -2.55 -6.68
CA ALA A 201 12.95 -1.40 -6.86
C ALA A 201 13.04 -0.45 -5.66
N PHE A 202 12.97 -0.97 -4.43
CA PHE A 202 13.13 -0.17 -3.21
C PHE A 202 14.46 0.56 -3.19
N GLY A 203 15.57 -0.12 -3.48
CA GLY A 203 16.89 0.50 -3.52
C GLY A 203 17.00 1.63 -4.55
N ARG A 204 16.29 1.53 -5.68
CA ARG A 204 16.22 2.60 -6.69
C ARG A 204 15.44 3.80 -6.14
N PHE A 205 14.29 3.60 -5.52
CA PHE A 205 13.52 4.69 -4.90
C PHE A 205 14.25 5.33 -3.73
N GLU A 206 14.91 4.55 -2.88
CA GLU A 206 15.70 5.04 -1.75
C GLU A 206 16.82 5.97 -2.24
N ARG A 207 17.55 5.60 -3.31
CA ARG A 207 18.59 6.48 -3.88
C ARG A 207 18.04 7.79 -4.45
N ALA A 208 16.79 7.80 -4.94
CA ALA A 208 16.16 8.98 -5.49
C ALA A 208 15.58 9.92 -4.41
N ALA A 209 15.30 9.38 -3.22
CA ALA A 209 14.67 10.10 -2.12
C ALA A 209 15.62 11.05 -1.39
N VAL A 210 15.04 12.08 -0.76
CA VAL A 210 15.71 12.95 0.21
C VAL A 210 15.37 12.49 1.63
N PHE A 211 16.33 12.60 2.55
CA PHE A 211 16.22 12.16 3.95
C PHE A 211 16.70 13.27 4.91
N GLY A 212 16.41 13.12 6.20
CA GLY A 212 16.91 14.02 7.25
C GLY A 212 16.45 15.47 7.07
N GLY A 213 17.37 16.43 7.16
CA GLY A 213 17.04 17.86 7.04
C GLY A 213 16.26 18.20 5.77
N GLU A 214 16.62 17.61 4.62
CA GLU A 214 15.93 17.87 3.34
C GLU A 214 14.48 17.36 3.35
N VAL A 215 14.22 16.18 3.95
CA VAL A 215 12.84 15.68 4.04
C VAL A 215 12.01 16.53 4.99
N ARG A 216 12.62 17.00 6.10
CA ARG A 216 11.97 17.91 7.05
C ARG A 216 11.58 19.23 6.39
N GLU A 217 12.48 19.83 5.61
CA GLU A 217 12.19 21.05 4.85
C GLU A 217 11.06 20.83 3.82
N LEU A 218 11.05 19.69 3.14
CA LEU A 218 9.97 19.32 2.22
C LEU A 218 8.63 19.23 2.94
N LEU A 219 8.57 18.53 4.08
CA LEU A 219 7.36 18.41 4.89
C LEU A 219 6.84 19.78 5.34
N LEU A 220 7.72 20.64 5.86
CA LEU A 220 7.35 22.00 6.29
C LEU A 220 6.82 22.85 5.12
N ARG A 221 7.39 22.68 3.92
CA ARG A 221 6.91 23.35 2.71
C ARG A 221 5.51 22.88 2.33
N VAL A 222 5.28 21.57 2.29
CA VAL A 222 3.96 21.00 2.01
C VAL A 222 2.93 21.46 3.06
N MET A 223 3.30 21.49 4.34
CA MET A 223 2.44 22.03 5.41
C MET A 223 2.07 23.49 5.18
N LYS A 224 3.02 24.32 4.72
CA LYS A 224 2.72 25.73 4.39
C LYS A 224 1.70 25.81 3.27
N GLU A 225 1.84 25.02 2.22
CA GLU A 225 0.89 24.96 1.10
C GLU A 225 -0.51 24.54 1.59
N PHE A 226 -0.62 23.55 2.50
CA PHE A 226 -1.91 23.17 3.10
C PHE A 226 -2.54 24.28 3.95
N ARG A 227 -1.76 25.09 4.65
CA ARG A 227 -2.30 26.25 5.40
C ARG A 227 -2.87 27.33 4.47
N GLU A 228 -2.26 27.49 3.29
CA GLU A 228 -2.71 28.43 2.27
C GLU A 228 -4.00 27.98 1.57
N LEU A 229 -4.32 26.68 1.58
CA LEU A 229 -5.59 26.17 1.08
C LEU A 229 -6.79 26.61 1.94
N GLY A 230 -6.61 27.08 3.18
CA GLY A 230 -7.72 27.46 4.07
C GLY A 230 -8.76 26.34 4.27
N ASP A 231 -9.95 26.68 4.77
CA ASP A 231 -11.10 25.75 4.79
C ASP A 231 -11.78 25.72 3.41
N ILE A 232 -11.02 25.47 2.33
CA ILE A 232 -11.63 25.10 1.04
C ILE A 232 -12.16 23.67 1.19
N VAL A 233 -13.31 23.57 1.87
CA VAL A 233 -14.15 22.39 1.90
C VAL A 233 -15.07 22.52 0.70
N THR A 234 -14.72 21.89 -0.41
CA THR A 234 -15.75 21.53 -1.39
C THR A 234 -16.30 20.17 -0.96
N PRO A 235 -17.63 20.04 -0.72
CA PRO A 235 -18.25 18.78 -0.35
C PRO A 235 -18.14 17.72 -1.43
#